data_AF-A0A0W4ZUQ3-F1
#
_entry.id   AF-A0A0W4ZUQ3-F1
#
_cell.length_a   1.000
_cell.length_b   1.000
_cell.length_c   1.000
_cell.angle_alpha   90.00
_cell.angle_beta   90.00
_cell.angle_gamma   90.00
#
_symmetry.space_group_name_H-M   'P 1'
#
loop_
_entity.id
_entity.type
_entity.pdbx_description
1 polymer ?
#
loop_
_entity_poly.entity_id
_entity_poly.type
_entity_poly.pdbx_seq_one_letter_code
_entity_poly.pdbx_strand_id
1 'polypeptide(L)'
;MIENDAISAFNSEMYYEALGLFTKALHQNKTLTLLDGRAATFEKIGKYESALKDSYRMIRFYPRCIDGYLRAGKILRLMNNYNRAIYIYKLGIKCSSYDSKKNNLLRKMLYSTLKSVKNLKVRIQNNAK
;
A
#
# COMPACT_ATOMS: atom_id res chain seq x y z
N MET A 1 -7.36 14.58 19.75
CA MET A 1 -7.29 15.08 18.36
C MET A 1 -7.85 13.98 17.48
N ILE A 2 -8.72 14.29 16.51
CA ILE A 2 -9.44 13.28 15.69
C ILE A 2 -8.47 12.26 15.05
N GLU A 3 -7.26 12.68 14.68
CA GLU A 3 -6.19 11.79 14.18
C GLU A 3 -5.77 10.72 15.20
N ASN A 4 -5.52 11.11 16.45
CA ASN A 4 -5.14 10.17 17.51
C ASN A 4 -6.28 9.19 17.81
N ASP A 5 -7.52 9.66 17.80
CA ASP A 5 -8.70 8.83 18.01
C ASP A 5 -8.85 7.82 16.86
N ALA A 6 -8.59 8.24 15.61
CA ALA A 6 -8.58 7.36 14.44
C ALA A 6 -7.51 6.27 14.54
N ILE A 7 -6.30 6.64 14.97
CA ILE A 7 -5.19 5.69 15.18
C ILE A 7 -5.51 4.73 16.31
N SER A 8 -6.09 5.22 17.41
CA SER A 8 -6.52 4.38 18.54
C SER A 8 -7.57 3.36 18.09
N ALA A 9 -8.63 3.81 17.41
CA ALA A 9 -9.67 2.93 16.88
C ALA A 9 -9.09 1.88 15.91
N PHE A 10 -8.12 2.27 15.05
CA PHE A 10 -7.45 1.33 14.17
C PHE A 10 -6.65 0.26 14.94
N ASN A 11 -5.91 0.66 15.97
CA ASN A 11 -5.12 -0.25 16.80
C ASN A 11 -6.01 -1.19 17.65
N SER A 12 -7.21 -0.73 18.02
CA SER A 12 -8.24 -1.54 18.68
C SER A 12 -9.07 -2.39 17.72
N GLU A 13 -8.68 -2.49 16.44
CA GLU A 13 -9.38 -3.24 15.38
C GLU A 13 -10.82 -2.78 15.10
N MET A 14 -11.20 -1.59 15.58
CA MET A 14 -12.50 -0.96 15.33
C MET A 14 -12.50 -0.29 13.95
N TYR A 15 -12.33 -1.09 12.89
CA TYR A 15 -12.00 -0.58 11.56
C TYR A 15 -13.07 0.34 10.95
N TYR A 16 -14.37 0.09 11.20
CA TYR A 16 -15.42 0.99 10.67
C TYR A 16 -15.43 2.34 11.37
N GLU A 17 -15.16 2.38 12.67
CA GLU A 17 -15.01 3.62 13.42
C GLU A 17 -13.75 4.37 12.97
N ALA A 18 -12.61 3.68 12.90
CA ALA A 18 -11.36 4.21 12.40
C ALA A 18 -11.54 4.83 11.00
N LEU A 19 -12.29 4.16 10.12
CA LEU A 19 -12.59 4.65 8.77
C LEU A 19 -13.37 5.97 8.79
N GLY A 20 -14.37 6.07 9.67
CA GLY A 20 -15.14 7.29 9.88
C GLY A 20 -14.26 8.43 10.40
N LEU A 21 -13.42 8.15 11.39
CA LEU A 21 -12.51 9.13 12.00
C LEU A 21 -11.44 9.60 11.01
N PHE A 22 -10.77 8.70 10.29
CA PHE A 22 -9.81 9.06 9.24
C PHE A 22 -10.47 9.88 8.12
N THR A 23 -11.70 9.54 7.72
CA THR A 23 -12.41 10.30 6.69
C THR A 23 -12.73 11.71 7.16
N LYS A 24 -13.20 11.87 8.40
CA LYS A 24 -13.43 13.19 9.02
C LYS A 24 -12.12 13.99 9.11
N ALA A 25 -11.03 13.38 9.58
CA ALA A 25 -9.73 14.02 9.68
C ALA A 25 -9.21 14.50 8.31
N LEU A 26 -9.37 13.68 7.26
CA LEU A 26 -8.96 14.02 5.89
C LEU A 26 -9.75 15.18 5.26
N HIS A 27 -10.96 15.47 5.74
CA HIS A 27 -11.69 16.68 5.32
C HIS A 27 -11.05 17.95 5.88
N GLN A 28 -10.39 17.88 7.04
CA GLN A 28 -9.74 19.01 7.69
C GLN A 28 -8.29 19.18 7.21
N ASN A 29 -7.52 18.09 7.14
CA ASN A 29 -6.13 18.11 6.71
C ASN A 29 -5.76 16.85 5.91
N LYS A 30 -5.06 17.03 4.79
CA LYS A 30 -4.67 15.94 3.87
C LYS A 30 -3.20 15.56 4.08
N THR A 31 -2.92 14.92 5.20
CA THR A 31 -1.55 14.47 5.53
C THR A 31 -1.27 13.07 5.00
N LEU A 32 0.02 12.73 4.87
CA LEU A 32 0.47 11.40 4.51
C LEU A 32 -0.03 10.33 5.51
N THR A 33 0.07 10.61 6.82
CA THR A 33 -0.35 9.72 7.91
C THR A 33 -1.83 9.38 7.83
N LEU A 34 -2.69 10.38 7.59
CA LEU A 34 -4.14 10.17 7.51
C LEU A 34 -4.55 9.36 6.26
N LEU A 35 -3.90 9.62 5.12
CA LEU A 35 -4.11 8.82 3.90
C LEU A 35 -3.65 7.37 4.12
N ASP A 36 -2.50 7.17 4.75
CA ASP A 36 -1.97 5.85 5.04
C ASP A 36 -2.84 5.06 6.01
N GLY A 37 -3.27 5.69 7.10
CA GLY A 37 -4.18 5.12 8.09
C GLY A 37 -5.51 4.69 7.48
N ARG A 38 -6.11 5.54 6.62
CA ARG A 38 -7.33 5.18 5.91
C ARG A 38 -7.12 4.05 4.90
N ALA A 39 -6.02 4.07 4.15
CA ALA A 39 -5.67 3.00 3.22
C ALA A 39 -5.48 1.65 3.94
N ALA A 40 -4.80 1.65 5.09
CA ALA A 40 -4.62 0.48 5.94
C ALA A 40 -5.97 -0.01 6.51
N THR A 41 -6.87 0.89 6.87
CA THR A 41 -8.21 0.53 7.34
C THR A 41 -9.03 -0.13 6.23
N PHE A 42 -9.03 0.46 5.02
CA PHE A 42 -9.67 -0.16 3.85
C PHE A 42 -9.08 -1.53 3.51
N GLU A 43 -7.76 -1.70 3.64
CA GLU A 43 -7.09 -3.00 3.49
C GLU A 43 -7.66 -4.04 4.45
N LYS A 44 -7.79 -3.69 5.74
CA LYS A 44 -8.26 -4.60 6.80
C LYS A 44 -9.70 -5.07 6.60
N ILE A 45 -10.55 -4.23 6.02
CA ILE A 45 -11.95 -4.58 5.69
C ILE A 45 -12.13 -5.11 4.26
N GLY A 46 -11.04 -5.42 3.53
CA GLY A 46 -11.10 -6.01 2.19
C GLY A 46 -11.52 -5.07 1.06
N LYS A 47 -11.59 -3.76 1.31
CA LYS A 47 -11.95 -2.73 0.30
C LYS A 47 -10.71 -2.27 -0.46
N TYR A 48 -10.09 -3.17 -1.21
CA TYR A 48 -8.79 -2.98 -1.84
C TYR A 48 -8.76 -1.83 -2.86
N GLU A 49 -9.80 -1.61 -3.66
CA GLU A 49 -9.85 -0.50 -4.61
C GLU A 49 -9.77 0.86 -3.90
N SER A 50 -10.46 1.00 -2.77
CA SER A 50 -10.41 2.22 -1.96
C SER A 50 -9.05 2.41 -1.30
N ALA A 51 -8.45 1.35 -0.77
CA ALA A 51 -7.10 1.38 -0.24
C ALA A 51 -6.07 1.81 -1.32
N LEU A 52 -6.23 1.29 -2.54
CA LEU A 52 -5.36 1.62 -3.67
C LEU A 52 -5.52 3.09 -4.10
N LYS A 53 -6.75 3.63 -4.11
CA LYS A 53 -7.00 5.05 -4.40
C LYS A 53 -6.26 5.97 -3.43
N ASP A 54 -6.32 5.69 -2.13
CA ASP A 54 -5.58 6.49 -1.14
C ASP A 54 -4.07 6.28 -1.25
N SER A 55 -3.61 5.06 -1.52
CA SER A 55 -2.18 4.79 -1.79
C SER A 55 -1.65 5.60 -2.98
N TYR A 56 -2.44 5.72 -4.06
CA TYR A 56 -2.07 6.54 -5.22
C TYR A 56 -2.11 8.04 -4.92
N ARG A 57 -3.00 8.50 -4.04
CA ARG A 57 -2.94 9.87 -3.52
C ARG A 57 -1.64 10.11 -2.74
N MET A 58 -1.22 9.16 -1.92
CA MET A 58 0.08 9.26 -1.22
C MET A 58 1.24 9.40 -2.22
N ILE A 59 1.29 8.57 -3.27
CA ILE A 59 2.31 8.67 -4.32
C ILE A 59 2.23 10.03 -5.04
N ARG A 60 1.03 10.53 -5.35
CA ARG A 60 0.84 11.79 -6.05
C ARG A 60 1.30 13.00 -5.22
N PHE A 61 0.95 13.05 -3.94
CA PHE A 61 1.25 14.18 -3.07
C PHE A 61 2.65 14.10 -2.45
N TYR A 62 3.15 12.89 -2.22
CA TYR A 62 4.43 12.62 -1.57
C TYR A 62 5.30 11.68 -2.42
N PRO A 63 5.68 12.07 -3.66
CA PRO A 63 6.30 11.16 -4.63
C PRO A 63 7.70 10.67 -4.23
N ARG A 64 8.35 11.34 -3.28
CA ARG A 64 9.66 10.96 -2.72
C ARG A 64 9.55 10.04 -1.51
N CYS A 65 8.36 9.89 -0.92
CA CYS A 65 8.12 9.00 0.20
C CYS A 65 7.81 7.59 -0.29
N ILE A 66 8.47 6.59 0.30
CA ILE A 66 8.31 5.19 -0.12
C ILE A 66 6.96 4.58 0.30
N ASP A 67 6.31 5.14 1.32
CA ASP A 67 5.14 4.56 1.99
C ASP A 67 3.97 4.36 1.03
N GLY A 68 3.71 5.33 0.15
CA GLY A 68 2.67 5.23 -0.87
C GLY A 68 2.92 4.08 -1.86
N TYR A 69 4.17 3.88 -2.28
CA TYR A 69 4.55 2.79 -3.17
C TYR A 69 4.48 1.43 -2.47
N LEU A 70 4.87 1.36 -1.19
CA LEU A 70 4.76 0.15 -0.38
C LEU A 70 3.31 -0.26 -0.19
N ARG A 71 2.45 0.70 0.22
CA ARG A 71 1.02 0.47 0.41
C ARG A 71 0.36 0.04 -0.90
N ALA A 72 0.52 0.80 -1.98
CA ALA A 72 -0.06 0.47 -3.29
C ALA A 72 0.42 -0.91 -3.80
N GLY A 73 1.72 -1.20 -3.70
CA GLY A 73 2.28 -2.48 -4.12
C GLY A 73 1.75 -3.66 -3.29
N LYS A 74 1.55 -3.48 -1.98
CA LYS A 74 0.95 -4.50 -1.10
C LYS A 74 -0.50 -4.76 -1.49
N ILE A 75 -1.31 -3.72 -1.65
CA ILE A 75 -2.71 -3.84 -2.07
C ILE A 75 -2.83 -4.55 -3.42
N LEU A 76 -1.99 -4.18 -4.40
CA LEU A 76 -1.98 -4.84 -5.71
C LEU A 76 -1.62 -6.34 -5.62
N ARG A 77 -0.75 -6.74 -4.69
CA ARG A 77 -0.47 -8.16 -4.44
C ARG A 77 -1.68 -8.88 -3.83
N LEU A 78 -2.39 -8.25 -2.88
CA LEU A 78 -3.62 -8.81 -2.31
C LEU A 78 -4.70 -8.99 -3.38
N MET A 79 -4.76 -8.09 -4.37
CA MET A 79 -5.62 -8.21 -5.54
C MET A 79 -5.08 -9.18 -6.62
N ASN A 80 -4.03 -9.96 -6.35
CA ASN A 80 -3.32 -10.82 -7.31
C ASN A 80 -2.79 -10.10 -8.57
N ASN A 81 -2.71 -8.78 -8.55
CA ASN A 81 -2.21 -7.97 -9.66
C ASN A 81 -0.68 -7.75 -9.55
N TYR A 82 0.05 -8.85 -9.63
CA TYR A 82 1.51 -8.87 -9.41
C TYR A 82 2.29 -8.00 -10.41
N ASN A 83 1.83 -7.92 -11.66
CA ASN A 83 2.49 -7.11 -12.69
C ASN A 83 2.45 -5.62 -12.35
N ARG A 84 1.28 -5.10 -11.93
CA ARG A 84 1.18 -3.70 -11.48
C ARG A 84 1.93 -3.49 -10.16
N ALA A 85 1.93 -4.45 -9.25
CA ALA A 85 2.72 -4.34 -8.02
C ALA A 85 4.22 -4.19 -8.30
N ILE A 86 4.77 -5.01 -9.21
CA ILE A 86 6.15 -4.92 -9.68
C ILE A 86 6.45 -3.53 -10.26
N TYR A 87 5.56 -3.01 -11.11
CA TYR A 87 5.72 -1.68 -11.69
C TYR A 87 5.78 -0.59 -10.61
N ILE A 88 4.86 -0.61 -9.65
CA ILE A 88 4.81 0.36 -8.55
C ILE A 88 6.08 0.31 -7.68
N TYR A 89 6.58 -0.87 -7.34
CA TYR A 89 7.83 -0.96 -6.56
C TYR A 89 9.04 -0.44 -7.33
N LYS A 90 9.15 -0.73 -8.64
CA LYS A 90 10.20 -0.19 -9.50
C LYS A 90 10.12 1.33 -9.60
N LEU A 91 8.92 1.86 -9.74
CA LEU A 91 8.68 3.31 -9.78
C LEU A 91 9.12 3.96 -8.47
N GLY A 92 8.74 3.38 -7.33
CA GLY A 92 9.17 3.83 -6.00
C GLY A 92 10.69 3.93 -5.91
N ILE A 93 11.41 2.84 -6.26
CA ILE A 93 12.89 2.81 -6.22
C ILE A 93 13.51 3.90 -7.10
N LYS A 94 12.92 4.20 -8.27
CA LYS A 94 13.40 5.25 -9.17
C LYS A 94 13.16 6.65 -8.59
N CYS A 95 12.02 6.89 -7.97
CA CYS A 95 11.63 8.20 -7.45
C CYS A 95 12.30 8.55 -6.11
N SER A 96 12.62 7.55 -5.28
CA SER A 96 13.29 7.72 -3.99
C SER A 96 14.81 7.53 -4.06
N SER A 97 15.42 7.67 -5.24
CA SER A 97 16.85 7.40 -5.50
C SER A 97 17.84 8.26 -4.70
N TYR A 98 17.37 9.24 -3.92
CA TYR A 98 18.19 10.05 -3.01
C TYR A 98 18.42 9.41 -1.63
N ASP A 99 17.61 8.42 -1.22
CA ASP A 99 17.72 7.77 0.10
C ASP A 99 17.83 6.24 -0.06
N SER A 100 19.06 5.77 -0.33
CA SER A 100 19.34 4.37 -0.67
C SER A 100 18.90 3.38 0.41
N LYS A 101 18.95 3.78 1.69
CA LYS A 101 18.56 2.94 2.83
C LYS A 101 17.06 2.67 2.85
N LYS A 102 16.23 3.68 2.54
CA LYS A 102 14.77 3.53 2.46
C LYS A 102 14.32 2.60 1.33
N ASN A 103 15.12 2.47 0.26
CA ASN A 103 14.77 1.65 -0.90
C ASN A 103 14.93 0.14 -0.68
N ASN A 104 15.60 -0.27 0.39
CA ASN A 104 15.80 -1.68 0.71
C ASN A 104 14.48 -2.42 0.89
N LEU A 105 13.48 -1.79 1.51
CA LEU A 105 12.17 -2.40 1.70
C LEU A 105 11.43 -2.58 0.36
N LEU A 106 11.44 -1.57 -0.52
CA LEU A 106 10.87 -1.68 -1.86
C LEU A 106 11.56 -2.79 -2.69
N ARG A 107 12.89 -2.91 -2.61
CA ARG A 107 13.64 -3.97 -3.29
C ARG A 107 13.29 -5.36 -2.76
N LYS A 108 13.16 -5.52 -1.43
CA LYS A 108 12.72 -6.77 -0.80
C LYS A 108 11.31 -7.17 -1.27
N MET A 109 10.39 -6.20 -1.30
CA MET A 109 9.01 -6.44 -1.76
C MET A 109 8.94 -6.76 -3.25
N LEU A 110 9.73 -6.08 -4.08
CA LEU A 110 9.88 -6.38 -5.50
C LEU A 110 10.38 -7.81 -5.73
N TYR A 111 11.46 -8.21 -5.06
CA TYR A 111 12.01 -9.56 -5.18
C TYR A 111 11.02 -10.64 -4.74
N SER A 112 10.35 -10.44 -3.61
CA SER A 112 9.29 -11.35 -3.13
C SER A 112 8.18 -11.50 -4.18
N THR A 113 7.75 -10.40 -4.80
CA THR A 113 6.70 -10.40 -5.81
C THR A 113 7.13 -11.12 -7.09
N LEU A 114 8.36 -10.89 -7.56
CA LEU A 114 8.92 -11.58 -8.72
C LEU A 114 9.01 -13.10 -8.50
N LYS A 115 9.43 -13.51 -7.29
CA LYS A 115 9.46 -14.94 -6.91
C LYS A 115 8.06 -15.57 -6.95
N SER A 116 7.04 -14.87 -6.44
CA SER A 116 5.65 -15.34 -6.53
C SER A 116 5.20 -15.54 -7.98
N VAL A 117 5.48 -14.58 -8.87
CA VAL A 117 5.15 -14.70 -10.30
C VAL A 117 5.86 -15.88 -10.95
N LYS A 118 7.15 -16.08 -10.67
CA LYS A 118 7.92 -17.23 -11.19
C LYS A 118 7.29 -18.55 -10.75
N ASN A 119 6.96 -18.68 -9.47
CA ASN A 119 6.36 -19.90 -8.93
C ASN A 119 4.97 -20.19 -9.54
N LEU A 120 4.15 -19.16 -9.77
CA LEU A 120 2.85 -19.30 -10.43
C LEU A 120 3.00 -19.82 -11.86
N LYS A 121 3.97 -19.30 -12.63
CA LYS A 121 4.23 -19.77 -13.99
C LYS A 121 4.65 -21.24 -14.04
N VAL A 122 5.53 -21.67 -13.12
CA VAL A 122 5.96 -23.07 -13.02
C VAL A 122 4.78 -23.99 -12.72
N ARG A 123 3.89 -23.61 -11.80
CA ARG A 123 2.68 -24.41 -11.48
C ARG A 123 1.75 -24.55 -12.67
N ILE A 124 1.50 -23.47 -13.41
CA ILE A 124 0.64 -23.52 -14.61
C ILE A 124 1.25 -24.44 -15.67
N GLN A 125 2.57 -24.38 -15.88
CA GLN A 125 3.26 -25.23 -16.85
C GLN A 125 3.25 -26.72 -16.47
N ASN A 126 3.34 -27.04 -15.18
CA ASN A 126 3.29 -28.43 -14.70
C ASN A 126 1.87 -29.03 -14.74
N ASN A 127 0.83 -28.21 -14.60
CA ASN A 127 -0.57 -28.66 -14.68
C ASN A 127 -1.09 -28.80 -16.12
N ALA A 128 -0.33 -28.36 -17.12
CA ALA A 128 -0.69 -28.42 -18.54
C ALA A 128 -0.04 -29.62 -19.28
N LYS A 129 0.62 -30.51 -18.55
CA LYS A 129 1.21 -31.77 -19.04
C LYS A 129 0.45 -32.95 -18.43
#